data_AF-A0A6C0DUB9-F1
#
_entry.id   AF-A0A6C0DUB9-F1
#
_cell.length_a   1.000
_cell.length_b   1.000
_cell.length_c   1.000
_cell.angle_alpha   90.00
_cell.angle_beta   90.00
_cell.angle_gamma   90.00
#
_symmetry.space_group_name_H-M   'P 1'
#
loop_
_entity.id
_entity.type
_entity.pdbx_description
1 polymer ?
#
loop_
_entity_poly.entity_id
_entity_poly.type
_entity_poly.pdbx_seq_one_letter_code
_entity_poly.pdbx_strand_id
1 'polypeptide(L)' 'MDYVYVLIYGSEWEDIVILLSKEDAINESIAHPNARVEIFSKNNNLGYTPSYNYYKNGELIQNS' A
#
# COMPACT_ATOMS: atom_id res chain seq x y z
N MET A 1 15.28 -0.51 4.86
CA MET A 1 14.30 0.56 4.60
C MET A 1 12.98 0.05 5.13
N ASP A 2 12.32 0.85 5.96
CA ASP A 2 11.01 0.49 6.48
C ASP A 2 9.95 0.94 5.47
N TYR A 3 8.91 0.12 5.30
CA TYR A 3 7.79 0.42 4.43
C TYR A 3 6.49 0.35 5.22
N VAL A 4 5.52 1.16 4.81
CA VAL A 4 4.13 1.01 5.20
C VAL A 4 3.29 0.89 3.94
N TYR A 5 2.19 0.16 4.07
CA TYR A 5 1.32 -0.19 2.96
C TYR A 5 -0.06 0.37 3.28
N VAL A 6 -0.69 1.02 2.30
CA VAL A 6 -1.98 1.71 2.52
C VAL A 6 -3.00 1.13 1.56
N LEU A 7 -3.94 0.36 2.08
CA LEU A 7 -5.10 -0.10 1.32
C LEU A 7 -6.03 1.09 1.11
N ILE A 8 -6.23 1.45 -0.15
CA ILE A 8 -7.17 2.50 -0.54
C ILE A 8 -8.34 1.83 -1.25
N TYR A 9 -9.48 1.76 -0.56
CA TYR A 9 -10.73 1.22 -1.08
C TYR A 9 -11.82 2.29 -1.04
N GLY A 10 -12.12 2.91 -2.18
CA GLY A 10 -13.10 3.99 -2.25
C GLY A 10 -12.55 5.37 -1.84
N SER A 11 -13.47 6.32 -1.64
CA SER A 11 -13.17 7.75 -1.43
C SER A 11 -13.32 8.20 0.02
N GLU A 12 -13.83 7.36 0.92
CA GLU A 12 -14.01 7.71 2.33
C GLU A 12 -12.73 7.45 3.13
N TRP A 13 -12.40 8.36 4.04
CA TRP A 13 -11.14 8.30 4.79
C TRP A 13 -11.13 7.18 5.84
N GLU A 14 -12.31 6.82 6.33
CA GLU A 14 -12.55 5.78 7.35
C GLU A 14 -12.23 4.37 6.84
N ASP A 15 -12.20 4.18 5.51
CA ASP A 15 -11.93 2.90 4.85
C ASP A 15 -10.42 2.70 4.55
N ILE A 16 -9.57 3.66 4.92
CA ILE A 16 -8.13 3.57 4.71
C ILE A 16 -7.49 2.69 5.78
N VAL A 17 -6.88 1.58 5.36
CA VAL A 17 -6.20 0.64 6.26
C VAL A 17 -4.69 0.73 6.07
N ILE A 18 -3.95 0.92 7.18
CA ILE A 18 -2.49 0.88 7.19
C ILE A 18 -2.03 -0.53 7.58
N LEU A 19 -1.26 -1.15 6.71
CA LEU A 19 -0.66 -2.46 6.89
C LEU A 19 0.85 -2.28 7.08
N LEU A 20 1.41 -3.00 8.06
CA LEU A 20 2.81 -2.88 8.44
C LEU A 20 3.68 -4.00 7.89
N SER A 21 3.06 -5.06 7.36
CA SER A 21 3.75 -6.18 6.74
C SER A 21 3.47 -6.25 5.25
N LYS A 22 4.49 -6.68 4.49
CA LYS A 22 4.37 -6.92 3.06
C LYS A 22 3.37 -8.05 2.76
N GLU A 23 3.33 -9.06 3.62
CA GLU A 23 2.45 -10.22 3.45
C GLU A 23 0.99 -9.82 3.57
N ASP A 24 0.63 -9.05 4.60
CA ASP A 24 -0.73 -8.53 4.76
C ASP A 24 -1.12 -7.63 3.59
N ALA A 25 -0.19 -6.77 3.13
CA ALA A 25 -0.41 -5.94 1.94
C ALA A 25 -0.75 -6.74 0.68
N ILE A 26 -0.07 -7.86 0.45
CA ILE A 26 -0.35 -8.75 -0.68
C ILE A 26 -1.69 -9.44 -0.48
N ASN A 27 -1.95 -10.00 0.71
CA ASN A 27 -3.18 -10.71 1.03
C ASN A 27 -4.42 -9.81 0.92
N GLU A 28 -4.35 -8.58 1.44
CA GLU A 28 -5.43 -7.59 1.33
C GLU A 28 -5.66 -7.16 -0.12
N SER A 29 -4.60 -7.04 -0.92
CA SER A 29 -4.75 -6.73 -2.36
C SER A 29 -5.45 -7.85 -3.14
N ILE A 30 -5.41 -9.10 -2.65
CA ILE A 30 -6.13 -10.25 -3.22
C ILE A 30 -7.58 -10.25 -2.73
N ALA A 31 -7.80 -9.97 -1.44
CA ALA A 31 -9.12 -9.90 -0.83
C ALA A 31 -9.99 -8.76 -1.40
N HIS A 32 -9.35 -7.66 -1.80
CA HIS A 32 -10.00 -6.46 -2.34
C HIS A 32 -9.54 -6.15 -3.77
N PRO A 33 -10.01 -6.91 -4.79
CA PRO A 33 -9.48 -6.84 -6.16
C PRO A 33 -9.71 -5.51 -6.90
N ASN A 34 -10.67 -4.72 -6.41
CA ASN A 34 -10.96 -3.38 -6.92
C ASN A 34 -10.14 -2.28 -6.22
N ALA A 35 -9.44 -2.60 -5.13
CA ALA A 35 -8.54 -1.70 -4.43
C ALA A 35 -7.11 -1.78 -4.97
N ARG A 36 -6.28 -0.86 -4.48
CA ARG A 36 -4.83 -0.97 -4.54
C ARG A 36 -4.24 -0.75 -3.17
N VAL A 37 -3.10 -1.40 -2.92
CA VAL A 37 -2.32 -1.19 -1.70
C VAL A 37 -1.07 -0.39 -2.07
N GLU A 38 -1.10 0.91 -1.79
CA GLU A 38 -0.01 1.85 -2.06
C GLU A 38 1.19 1.60 -1.15
N ILE A 39 2.41 1.70 -1.69
CA ILE A 39 3.64 1.44 -0.95
C ILE A 39 4.33 2.78 -0.64
N PHE A 40 4.56 3.02 0.64
CA PHE A 40 5.30 4.18 1.13
C PHE A 40 6.61 3.73 1.77
N SER A 41 7.70 4.42 1.42
CA SER A 41 8.99 4.23 2.09
C SER A 41 9.12 5.23 3.24
N LYS A 42 9.69 4.78 4.36
CA LYS A 42 10.02 5.63 5.49
C LYS A 42 11.41 6.20 5.33
N ASN A 43 11.52 7.52 5.39
CA ASN A 43 12.75 8.27 5.48
C ASN A 43 12.85 8.90 6.88
N ASN A 44 13.94 8.65 7.59
CA ASN A 44 14.16 9.15 8.96
C ASN A 44 14.11 10.69 9.06
N ASN A 45 14.30 11.41 7.96
CA ASN A 45 14.34 12.88 7.94
C ASN A 45 13.03 13.53 7.43
N LEU A 46 12.22 12.80 6.67
CA LEU A 46 11.08 13.36 5.92
C LEU A 46 9.74 12.66 6.21
N GLY A 47 9.74 11.59 7.00
CA GLY A 47 8.54 10.79 7.26
C GLY A 47 8.30 9.76 6.16
N TYR A 48 7.07 9.66 5.64
CA TYR A 48 6.69 8.67 4.64
C TYR A 48 6.62 9.31 3.24
N THR A 49 7.25 8.66 2.26
CA THR A 49 7.25 9.11 0.86
C THR A 49 6.61 8.03 -0.02
N PRO A 50 5.63 8.39 -0.87
CA PRO A 50 5.03 7.43 -1.79
C PRO A 50 6.10 6.90 -2.76
N SER A 51 6.10 5.59 -2.97
CA SER A 51 6.97 4.99 -4.00
C SER A 51 6.35 4.98 -5.39
N TYR A 52 5.05 5.33 -5.48
CA TYR A 52 4.20 5.19 -6.66
C TYR A 52 4.02 3.75 -7.17
N ASN A 53 4.61 2.77 -6.49
CA ASN A 53 4.36 1.35 -6.67
C ASN A 53 3.23 0.90 -5.74
N TYR A 54 2.51 -0.14 -6.15
CA TYR A 54 1.38 -0.66 -5.38
C TYR A 54 1.18 -2.15 -5.63
N TYR A 55 0.50 -2.83 -4.70
CA TYR A 55 -0.03 -4.17 -4.93
C TYR A 55 -1.47 -4.13 -5.43
N LYS A 56 -1.79 -4.97 -6.39
CA LYS A 56 -3.16 -5.21 -6.88
C LYS A 56 -3.32 -6.67 -7.27
N ASN A 57 -4.35 -7.34 -6.76
CA ASN A 57 -4.59 -8.77 -7.03
C ASN A 57 -3.38 -9.66 -6.72
N GLY A 58 -2.60 -9.33 -5.70
CA GLY A 58 -1.39 -10.07 -5.31
C GLY A 58 -0.14 -9.75 -6.15
N GLU A 59 -0.25 -8.92 -7.18
CA GLU A 59 0.87 -8.55 -8.04
C GLU A 59 1.45 -7.18 -7.67
N LEU A 60 2.78 -7.05 -7.74
CA LEU A 60 3.47 -5.77 -7.59
C LEU A 60 3.46 -5.04 -8.94
N ILE A 61 2.84 -3.87 -8.97
CA ILE A 61 2.86 -2.97 -10.12
C ILE A 61 3.87 -1.87 -9.85
N GLN A 62 4.87 -1.78 -10.73
CA GLN A 62 5.92 -0.76 -10.67
C GLN A 62 5.62 0.37 -11.65
N ASN A 63 5.55 1.59 -11.16
CA ASN A 63 5.46 2.78 -12.02
C ASN A 63 6.86 3.38 -12.17
N SER A 64 7.29 3.51 -13.42
CA SER A 64 8.58 4.09 -13.84
C SER A 64 8.61 5.60 -13.73
#